data_AF-A0A820MJ03-F1
#
_entry.id   AF-A0A820MJ03-F1
#
_cell.length_a   1.000
_cell.length_b   1.000
_cell.length_c   1.000
_cell.angle_alpha   90.00
_cell.angle_beta   90.00
_cell.angle_gamma   90.00
#
_symmetry.space_group_name_H-M   'P 1'
#
loop_
_entity.id
_entity.type
_entity.pdbx_description
1 polymer ?
#
loop_
_entity_poly.entity_id
_entity_poly.type
_entity_poly.pdbx_seq_one_letter_code
_entity_poly.pdbx_strand_id
1 'polypeptide(L)'
;MTRCSFDIHVQEIFGTLSVGGTLIMLHPGGTIDFDYLFEVLKNKQITYLHTVPSLLYSFFTFAEQNNNQNVLKHLRSVCSSGEPFSVPIIDLIVKIDITNCTIWNLYGPAEATIGSTIYCVNVTNDTQNIPIGIPLSNYRCMIINQFLQSSATDQEGELFVGGVGVFAGYL
;
A
#
# COMPACT_ATOMS: atom_id res chain seq x y z
N MET A 1 -9.96 -8.87 0.26
CA MET A 1 -10.50 -7.80 -0.59
C MET A 1 -11.05 -6.71 0.30
N THR A 2 -10.70 -5.47 -0.03
CA THR A 2 -11.14 -4.26 0.63
C THR A 2 -12.62 -4.00 0.37
N ARG A 3 -13.28 -3.23 1.26
CA ARG A 3 -14.69 -2.88 1.10
C ARG A 3 -14.89 -2.06 -0.18
N CYS A 4 -15.99 -2.30 -0.89
CA CYS A 4 -16.31 -1.61 -2.16
C CYS A 4 -16.54 -0.10 -2.04
N SER A 5 -16.68 0.42 -0.82
CA SER A 5 -16.78 1.87 -0.57
C SER A 5 -15.43 2.60 -0.66
N PHE A 6 -14.31 1.88 -0.70
CA PHE A 6 -12.97 2.45 -0.87
C PHE A 6 -12.46 2.16 -2.28
N ASP A 7 -11.99 3.17 -2.99
CA ASP A 7 -11.51 3.11 -4.38
C ASP A 7 -10.49 2.00 -4.66
N ILE A 8 -9.65 1.64 -3.69
CA ILE A 8 -8.67 0.56 -3.83
C ILE A 8 -9.25 -0.80 -4.23
N HIS A 9 -10.53 -1.06 -3.93
CA HIS A 9 -11.20 -2.30 -4.40
C HIS A 9 -11.18 -2.41 -5.93
N VAL A 10 -11.19 -1.27 -6.64
CA VAL A 10 -11.10 -1.21 -8.11
C VAL A 10 -9.74 -1.74 -8.56
N GLN A 11 -8.64 -1.35 -7.89
CA GLN A 11 -7.31 -1.87 -8.18
C GLN A 11 -7.21 -3.37 -7.89
N GLU A 12 -7.79 -3.86 -6.79
CA GLU A 12 -7.79 -5.29 -6.48
C GLU A 12 -8.50 -6.10 -7.58
N ILE A 13 -9.65 -5.64 -8.09
CA ILE A 13 -10.35 -6.34 -9.18
C ILE A 13 -9.59 -6.20 -10.49
N PHE A 14 -9.47 -4.98 -11.02
CA PHE A 14 -8.99 -4.76 -12.39
C PHE A 14 -7.49 -4.95 -12.51
N GLY A 15 -6.71 -4.61 -11.48
CA GLY A 15 -5.28 -4.91 -11.43
C GLY A 15 -5.02 -6.41 -11.50
N THR A 16 -5.78 -7.21 -10.74
CA THR A 16 -5.65 -8.67 -10.77
C THR A 16 -6.08 -9.26 -12.13
N LEU A 17 -7.25 -8.88 -12.63
CA LEU A 17 -7.81 -9.46 -13.86
C LEU A 17 -7.04 -9.04 -15.11
N SER A 18 -6.48 -7.82 -15.15
CA SER A 18 -5.72 -7.32 -16.30
C SER A 18 -4.42 -8.10 -16.57
N VAL A 19 -3.86 -8.77 -15.56
CA VAL A 19 -2.65 -9.59 -15.66
C VAL A 19 -2.93 -11.09 -15.65
N GLY A 20 -4.21 -11.49 -15.77
CA GLY A 20 -4.61 -12.90 -15.72
C GLY A 20 -4.47 -13.55 -14.33
N GLY A 21 -4.47 -12.74 -13.27
CA GLY A 21 -4.38 -13.22 -11.90
C GLY A 21 -5.69 -13.80 -11.36
N THR A 22 -5.61 -14.39 -10.16
CA THR A 22 -6.77 -14.92 -9.43
C THR A 22 -7.14 -14.00 -8.29
N LEU A 23 -8.37 -13.47 -8.30
CA LEU A 23 -8.91 -12.67 -7.20
C LEU A 23 -9.52 -13.59 -6.13
N ILE A 24 -9.05 -13.45 -4.89
CA ILE A 24 -9.58 -14.21 -3.75
C ILE A 24 -10.53 -13.34 -2.93
N MET A 25 -11.80 -13.73 -2.93
CA MET A 25 -12.85 -13.09 -2.14
C MET A 25 -12.78 -13.60 -0.69
N LEU A 26 -12.61 -12.67 0.24
CA LEU A 26 -12.70 -12.96 1.68
C LEU A 26 -14.17 -12.90 2.11
N HIS A 27 -14.53 -13.61 3.17
CA HIS A 27 -15.84 -13.38 3.79
C HIS A 27 -15.92 -11.97 4.40
N PRO A 28 -17.13 -11.43 4.63
CA PRO A 28 -17.30 -10.16 5.34
C PRO A 28 -16.53 -10.16 6.68
N GLY A 29 -15.71 -9.14 6.91
CA GLY A 29 -14.85 -9.05 8.11
C GLY A 29 -13.56 -9.87 8.06
N GLY A 30 -13.33 -10.69 7.03
CA GLY A 30 -12.16 -11.56 6.94
C GLY A 30 -10.81 -10.85 6.82
N THR A 31 -10.79 -9.53 6.59
CA THR A 31 -9.56 -8.71 6.60
C THR A 31 -9.02 -8.44 8.00
N ILE A 32 -9.88 -8.50 9.02
CA ILE A 32 -9.51 -8.25 10.43
C ILE A 32 -9.60 -9.51 11.31
N ASP A 33 -10.12 -10.61 10.75
CA ASP A 33 -10.02 -11.94 11.33
C ASP A 33 -8.69 -12.56 10.91
N PHE A 34 -7.67 -12.42 11.76
CA PHE A 34 -6.31 -12.84 11.43
C PHE A 34 -6.16 -14.35 11.35
N ASP A 35 -6.85 -15.12 12.19
CA ASP A 35 -6.82 -16.59 12.11
C ASP A 35 -7.35 -17.07 10.75
N TYR A 36 -8.50 -16.53 10.32
CA TYR A 36 -9.03 -16.81 8.98
C TYR A 36 -8.08 -16.35 7.87
N LEU A 37 -7.55 -15.14 7.96
CA LEU A 37 -6.67 -14.57 6.94
C LEU A 37 -5.40 -15.42 6.77
N PHE A 38 -4.82 -15.92 7.86
CA PHE A 38 -3.70 -16.86 7.84
C PHE A 38 -4.03 -18.15 7.10
N GLU A 39 -5.20 -18.74 7.36
CA GLU A 39 -5.65 -19.93 6.65
C GLU A 39 -5.85 -19.66 5.16
N VAL A 40 -6.35 -18.48 4.78
CA VAL A 40 -6.46 -18.10 3.36
C VAL A 40 -5.07 -17.94 2.73
N LEU A 41 -4.15 -17.22 3.36
CA LEU A 41 -2.77 -17.03 2.88
C LEU A 41 -2.07 -18.37 2.63
N LYS A 42 -2.19 -19.28 3.61
CA LYS A 42 -1.59 -20.63 3.56
C LYS A 42 -2.22 -21.49 2.47
N ASN A 43 -3.55 -21.58 2.44
CA ASN A 43 -4.26 -22.52 1.55
C ASN A 43 -4.36 -22.02 0.11
N LYS A 44 -4.34 -20.69 -0.11
CA LYS A 44 -4.44 -20.06 -1.44
C LYS A 44 -3.12 -19.53 -1.97
N GLN A 45 -2.04 -19.59 -1.19
CA GLN A 45 -0.70 -19.12 -1.57
C GLN A 45 -0.74 -17.70 -2.14
N ILE A 46 -1.37 -16.78 -1.40
CA ILE A 46 -1.57 -15.39 -1.83
C ILE A 46 -0.21 -14.75 -2.14
N THR A 47 -0.09 -14.10 -3.30
CA THR A 47 1.17 -13.50 -3.73
C THR A 47 1.19 -11.97 -3.68
N TYR A 48 0.02 -11.34 -3.59
CA TYR A 48 -0.14 -9.89 -3.50
C TYR A 48 -1.18 -9.56 -2.42
N LEU A 49 -0.86 -8.59 -1.58
CA LEU A 49 -1.77 -8.06 -0.57
C LEU A 49 -1.78 -6.53 -0.67
N HIS A 50 -2.97 -5.94 -0.60
CA HIS A 50 -3.11 -4.51 -0.33
C HIS A 50 -3.81 -4.32 1.02
N THR A 51 -3.33 -3.37 1.82
CA THR A 51 -3.91 -3.02 3.12
C THR A 51 -3.50 -1.59 3.51
N VAL A 52 -3.99 -1.09 4.64
CA VAL A 52 -3.50 0.15 5.25
C VAL A 52 -2.33 -0.14 6.22
N PRO A 53 -1.42 0.82 6.47
CA PRO A 53 -0.27 0.63 7.37
C PRO A 53 -0.63 0.11 8.77
N SER A 54 -1.68 0.63 9.40
CA SER A 54 -2.13 0.20 10.73
C SER A 54 -2.52 -1.27 10.76
N LEU A 55 -3.32 -1.73 9.79
CA LEU A 55 -3.73 -3.13 9.67
C LEU A 55 -2.56 -4.04 9.30
N LEU A 56 -1.63 -3.56 8.45
CA LEU A 56 -0.39 -4.28 8.15
C LEU A 56 0.44 -4.54 9.41
N TYR A 57 0.62 -3.50 10.23
CA TYR A 57 1.35 -3.59 11.50
C TYR A 57 0.72 -4.61 12.46
N SER A 58 -0.60 -4.52 12.66
CA SER A 58 -1.33 -5.47 13.51
C SER A 58 -1.22 -6.90 13.00
N PHE A 59 -1.36 -7.09 11.69
CA PHE A 59 -1.29 -8.40 11.06
C PHE A 59 0.11 -9.03 11.19
N PHE A 60 1.17 -8.26 10.95
CA PHE A 60 2.54 -8.74 11.11
C PHE A 60 2.91 -8.98 12.57
N THR A 61 2.36 -8.21 13.50
CA THR A 61 2.59 -8.41 14.94
C THR A 61 1.94 -9.72 15.37
N PHE A 62 0.73 -9.99 14.88
CA PHE A 62 0.07 -11.27 15.09
C PHE A 62 0.88 -12.44 14.49
N ALA A 63 1.46 -12.26 13.29
CA ALA A 63 2.33 -13.26 12.66
C ALA A 63 3.56 -13.60 13.51
N GLU A 64 4.18 -12.57 14.06
CA GLU A 64 5.37 -12.65 14.90
C GLU A 64 5.06 -13.39 16.20
N GLN A 65 4.01 -12.99 16.91
CA GLN A 65 3.60 -13.58 18.20
C GLN A 65 3.22 -15.05 18.09
N ASN A 66 2.61 -15.47 16.97
CA ASN A 66 2.20 -16.85 16.75
C ASN A 66 3.29 -17.73 16.10
N ASN A 67 4.51 -17.20 15.88
CA ASN A 67 5.59 -17.89 15.18
C ASN A 67 5.17 -18.48 13.82
N ASN A 68 4.23 -17.83 13.13
CA ASN A 68 3.58 -18.37 11.94
C ASN A 68 3.99 -17.62 10.66
N GLN A 69 5.17 -17.00 10.69
CA GLN A 69 5.75 -16.17 9.63
C GLN A 69 5.88 -16.93 8.30
N ASN A 70 6.00 -18.27 8.36
CA ASN A 70 6.05 -19.15 7.20
C ASN A 70 4.85 -19.03 6.25
N VAL A 71 3.67 -18.57 6.70
CA VAL A 71 2.54 -18.35 5.77
C VAL A 71 2.79 -17.18 4.83
N LEU A 72 3.66 -16.24 5.21
CA LEU A 72 3.97 -15.03 4.46
C LEU A 72 4.97 -15.28 3.33
N LYS A 73 5.63 -16.45 3.29
CA LYS A 73 6.67 -16.78 2.29
C LYS A 73 6.20 -16.75 0.83
N HIS A 74 4.88 -16.86 0.61
CA HIS A 74 4.29 -16.81 -0.73
C HIS A 74 4.00 -15.38 -1.19
N LEU A 75 3.98 -14.40 -0.28
CA LEU A 75 3.83 -13.00 -0.62
C LEU A 75 5.07 -12.55 -1.39
N ARG A 76 4.83 -12.11 -2.63
CA ARG A 76 5.85 -11.50 -3.48
C ARG A 76 5.81 -9.98 -3.37
N SER A 77 4.64 -9.42 -3.10
CA SER A 77 4.49 -7.99 -2.91
C SER A 77 3.36 -7.64 -1.95
N VAL A 78 3.60 -6.63 -1.12
CA VAL A 78 2.60 -5.98 -0.29
C VAL A 78 2.58 -4.51 -0.65
N CYS A 79 1.40 -3.96 -0.89
CA CYS A 79 1.22 -2.55 -1.11
C CYS A 79 0.39 -1.96 0.03
N SER A 80 0.80 -0.80 0.51
CA SER A 80 0.16 -0.11 1.61
C SER A 80 -0.15 1.32 1.23
N SER A 81 -1.33 1.83 1.58
CA SER A 81 -1.74 3.21 1.31
C SER A 81 -2.79 3.70 2.30
N GLY A 82 -3.11 5.00 2.25
CA GLY A 82 -4.19 5.61 3.03
C GLY A 82 -3.77 6.14 4.42
N GLU A 83 -2.58 5.80 4.89
CA GLU A 83 -1.99 6.34 6.13
C GLU A 83 -0.48 6.53 5.93
N PRO A 84 0.20 7.33 6.77
CA PRO A 84 1.66 7.38 6.78
C PRO A 84 2.27 6.01 7.08
N PHE A 85 3.21 5.58 6.24
CA PHE A 85 4.01 4.37 6.50
C PHE A 85 5.06 4.66 7.57
N SER A 86 5.20 3.78 8.57
CA SER A 86 6.00 4.05 9.77
C SER A 86 7.18 3.09 9.93
N VAL A 87 8.24 3.56 10.61
CA VAL A 87 9.45 2.77 10.92
C VAL A 87 9.15 1.48 11.69
N PRO A 88 8.22 1.43 12.68
CA PRO A 88 7.89 0.18 13.37
C PRO A 88 7.42 -0.95 12.45
N ILE A 89 6.82 -0.63 11.29
CA ILE A 89 6.44 -1.65 10.30
C ILE A 89 7.68 -2.24 9.64
N ILE A 90 8.70 -1.40 9.37
CA ILE A 90 9.98 -1.84 8.78
C ILE A 90 10.73 -2.76 9.74
N ASP A 91 10.83 -2.38 11.02
CA ASP A 91 11.47 -3.21 12.04
C ASP A 91 10.82 -4.60 12.10
N LEU A 92 9.49 -4.63 12.02
CA LEU A 92 8.72 -5.86 12.06
C LEU A 92 8.90 -6.71 10.79
N ILE A 93 8.95 -6.08 9.60
CA ILE A 93 9.27 -6.73 8.33
C ILE A 93 10.63 -7.44 8.41
N VAL A 94 11.64 -6.79 8.97
CA VAL A 94 12.98 -7.36 9.18
C VAL A 94 12.92 -8.50 10.20
N LYS A 95 12.20 -8.30 11.31
CA LYS A 95 12.09 -9.28 12.40
C LYS A 95 11.42 -10.59 11.98
N ILE A 96 10.40 -10.54 11.12
CA ILE A 96 9.67 -11.72 10.64
C ILE A 96 10.22 -12.29 9.32
N ASP A 97 11.36 -11.77 8.85
CA ASP A 97 12.10 -12.21 7.66
C ASP A 97 11.26 -12.31 6.38
N ILE A 98 10.42 -11.30 6.12
CA ILE A 98 9.68 -11.17 4.84
C ILE A 98 10.42 -10.26 3.86
N THR A 99 11.74 -10.19 3.96
CA THR A 99 12.62 -9.34 3.12
C THR A 99 12.59 -9.71 1.64
N ASN A 100 12.17 -10.94 1.31
CA ASN A 100 11.94 -11.40 -0.06
C ASN A 100 10.64 -10.86 -0.70
N CYS A 101 9.76 -10.23 0.08
CA CYS A 101 8.55 -9.59 -0.39
C CYS A 101 8.79 -8.10 -0.65
N THR A 102 8.44 -7.61 -1.85
CA THR A 102 8.57 -6.17 -2.15
C THR A 102 7.45 -5.39 -1.48
N ILE A 103 7.83 -4.45 -0.61
CA ILE A 103 6.89 -3.59 0.12
C ILE A 103 6.79 -2.24 -0.58
N TRP A 104 5.56 -1.83 -0.90
CA TRP A 104 5.28 -0.56 -1.57
C TRP A 104 4.48 0.36 -0.66
N ASN A 105 4.92 1.60 -0.56
CA ASN A 105 4.12 2.69 0.00
C ASN A 105 3.51 3.48 -1.17
N LEU A 106 2.20 3.37 -1.33
CA LEU A 106 1.41 4.02 -2.36
C LEU A 106 0.67 5.21 -1.73
N TYR A 107 0.64 6.32 -2.43
CA TYR A 107 -0.14 7.49 -2.03
C TYR A 107 -0.97 7.97 -3.21
N GLY A 108 -2.22 8.33 -2.95
CA GLY A 108 -3.10 8.99 -3.90
C GLY A 108 -4.46 9.28 -3.26
N PRO A 109 -5.07 10.44 -3.55
CA PRO A 109 -6.46 10.69 -3.20
C PRO A 109 -7.41 9.99 -4.20
N ALA A 110 -8.67 9.81 -3.81
CA ALA A 110 -9.70 9.22 -4.67
C ALA A 110 -9.92 10.05 -5.95
N GLU A 111 -9.79 11.38 -5.85
CA GLU A 111 -9.86 12.35 -6.94
C GLU A 111 -8.77 12.16 -8.00
N ALA A 112 -7.71 11.39 -7.69
CA ALA A 112 -6.63 11.06 -8.60
C ALA A 112 -6.57 9.55 -8.92
N THR A 113 -7.67 8.82 -8.70
CA THR A 113 -7.81 7.38 -9.00
C THR A 113 -6.81 6.51 -8.24
N ILE A 114 -7.09 6.26 -6.95
CA ILE A 114 -6.43 5.25 -6.10
C ILE A 114 -4.99 5.60 -5.69
N GLY A 115 -4.09 5.76 -6.65
CA GLY A 115 -2.66 5.98 -6.45
C GLY A 115 -2.11 6.99 -7.44
N SER A 116 -1.23 7.85 -6.96
CA SER A 116 -0.58 8.91 -7.75
C SER A 116 0.93 8.87 -7.63
N THR A 117 1.47 8.44 -6.47
CA THR A 117 2.89 8.22 -6.26
C THR A 117 3.15 6.86 -5.62
N ILE A 118 4.35 6.31 -5.85
CA ILE A 118 4.76 5.05 -5.27
C ILE A 118 6.22 5.09 -4.82
N TYR A 119 6.47 4.49 -3.66
CA TYR A 119 7.80 4.28 -3.09
C TYR A 119 8.03 2.80 -2.82
N CYS A 120 9.17 2.27 -3.29
CA CYS A 120 9.64 0.95 -2.86
C CYS A 120 10.28 1.10 -1.48
N VAL A 121 9.66 0.55 -0.44
CA VAL A 121 10.15 0.67 0.93
C VAL A 121 11.49 -0.03 1.04
N ASN A 122 12.52 0.77 1.34
CA ASN A 122 13.85 0.24 1.62
C ASN A 122 13.97 -0.11 3.11
N VAL A 123 13.99 -1.40 3.41
CA VAL A 123 14.05 -1.92 4.78
C VAL A 123 15.42 -1.78 5.44
N THR A 124 16.46 -1.42 4.69
CA THR A 124 17.82 -1.20 5.23
C THR A 124 18.13 0.28 5.46
N ASN A 125 17.19 1.18 5.15
CA ASN A 125 17.43 2.61 5.25
C ASN A 125 16.93 3.15 6.61
N ASP A 126 17.75 3.94 7.29
CA ASP A 126 17.47 4.45 8.64
C ASP A 126 16.69 5.78 8.61
N THR A 127 15.76 5.91 7.66
CA THR A 127 14.96 7.13 7.49
C THR A 127 13.78 7.13 8.43
N GLN A 128 13.65 8.17 9.25
CA GLN A 128 12.51 8.34 10.16
C GLN A 128 11.19 8.63 9.42
N ASN A 129 11.26 9.20 8.22
CA ASN A 129 10.11 9.51 7.38
C ASN A 129 10.15 8.66 6.11
N ILE A 130 9.13 7.83 5.91
CA ILE A 130 9.01 7.00 4.72
C ILE A 130 8.36 7.83 3.60
N PRO A 131 9.06 8.08 2.47
CA PRO A 131 8.51 8.89 1.40
C PRO A 131 7.25 8.28 0.78
N ILE A 132 6.41 9.14 0.21
CA ILE A 132 5.34 8.73 -0.72
C ILE A 132 5.87 8.41 -2.12
N GLY A 133 7.15 8.71 -2.37
CA GLY A 133 7.90 8.26 -3.54
C GLY A 133 7.77 9.16 -4.76
N ILE A 134 7.77 8.55 -5.94
CA ILE A 134 7.75 9.24 -7.23
C ILE A 134 6.39 9.09 -7.91
N PRO A 135 6.00 10.03 -8.81
CA PRO A 135 4.78 9.91 -9.58
C PRO A 135 4.70 8.60 -10.36
N LEU A 136 3.50 8.01 -10.40
CA LEU A 136 3.19 6.90 -11.31
C LEU A 136 3.30 7.34 -12.77
N SER A 137 3.38 6.37 -13.68
CA SER A 137 3.38 6.66 -15.11
C SER A 137 2.14 7.47 -15.51
N ASN A 138 2.34 8.52 -16.31
CA ASN A 138 1.30 9.46 -16.74
C ASN A 138 0.68 10.32 -15.62
N TYR A 139 1.25 10.30 -14.41
CA TYR A 139 0.98 11.27 -13.35
C TYR A 139 2.09 12.31 -13.27
N ARG A 140 1.75 13.45 -12.69
CA ARG A 140 2.68 14.52 -12.32
C ARG A 140 2.33 14.98 -10.92
N CYS A 141 3.35 15.19 -10.09
CA CYS A 141 3.19 15.75 -8.77
C CYS A 141 4.07 16.99 -8.65
N MET A 142 3.53 18.04 -8.04
CA MET A 142 4.22 19.31 -7.83
C MET A 142 3.99 19.78 -6.41
N ILE A 143 5.03 20.30 -5.76
CA ILE A 143 4.89 20.99 -4.48
C ILE A 143 4.74 22.47 -4.79
N ILE A 144 3.64 23.06 -4.34
CA ILE A 144 3.23 24.43 -4.65
C ILE A 144 3.23 25.24 -3.36
N ASN A 145 3.83 26.43 -3.41
CA ASN A 145 3.83 27.35 -2.28
C ASN A 145 2.53 28.16 -2.21
N GLN A 146 2.38 28.95 -1.14
CA GLN A 146 1.21 29.81 -0.92
C GLN A 146 0.93 30.87 -2.02
N PHE A 147 1.89 31.11 -2.92
CA PHE A 147 1.76 32.05 -4.03
C PHE A 147 1.45 31.34 -5.37
N LEU A 148 1.08 30.05 -5.33
CA LEU A 148 0.81 29.21 -6.50
C LEU A 148 2.01 29.04 -7.44
N GLN A 149 3.21 29.02 -6.87
CA GLN A 149 4.46 28.78 -7.59
C GLN A 149 5.09 27.47 -7.14
N SER A 150 5.92 26.86 -7.99
CA SER A 150 6.70 25.68 -7.59
C SER A 150 7.56 26.01 -6.37
N SER A 151 7.45 25.21 -5.32
CA SER A 151 8.35 25.29 -4.17
C SER A 151 9.77 24.93 -4.59
N ALA A 152 10.74 25.52 -3.91
CA ALA A 152 12.13 25.11 -4.03
C ALA A 152 12.32 23.71 -3.46
N THR A 153 13.38 23.02 -3.88
CA THR A 153 13.76 21.72 -3.31
C THR A 153 13.86 21.83 -1.78
N ASP A 154 13.36 20.80 -1.08
CA ASP A 154 13.34 20.69 0.38
C ASP A 154 12.54 21.77 1.13
N GLN A 155 11.69 22.53 0.44
CA GLN A 155 10.72 23.42 1.09
C GLN A 155 9.33 22.78 1.12
N GLU A 156 8.66 22.96 2.26
CA GLU A 156 7.27 22.56 2.44
C GLU A 156 6.32 23.33 1.51
N GLY A 157 5.22 22.69 1.14
CA GLY A 157 4.18 23.26 0.31
C GLY A 157 3.02 22.28 0.12
N GLU A 158 2.01 22.72 -0.60
CA GLU A 158 0.85 21.91 -0.93
C GLU A 158 1.16 20.98 -2.11
N LEU A 159 0.75 19.71 -2.00
CA LEU A 159 0.96 18.72 -3.05
C LEU A 159 -0.18 18.79 -4.08
N PHE A 160 0.17 19.19 -5.30
CA PHE A 160 -0.72 19.15 -6.46
C PHE A 160 -0.47 17.89 -7.27
N VAL A 161 -1.56 17.21 -7.65
CA VAL A 161 -1.54 16.02 -8.49
C VAL A 161 -2.23 16.31 -9.81
N GLY A 162 -1.55 16.00 -10.91
CA GLY A 162 -2.08 16.06 -12.27
C GLY A 162 -1.83 14.76 -13.02
N GLY A 163 -2.48 14.60 -14.17
CA GLY A 163 -2.28 13.44 -15.05
C GLY A 163 -3.58 12.74 -15.41
N VAL A 164 -3.45 11.55 -15.98
CA VAL A 164 -4.55 10.81 -16.61
C VAL A 164 -5.60 10.30 -15.63
N GLY A 165 -5.27 10.15 -14.35
CA GLY A 165 -6.20 9.66 -13.34
C GLY A 165 -6.92 10.74 -12.54
N VAL A 166 -6.75 12.02 -12.87
CA VAL A 166 -7.55 13.09 -12.26
C VAL A 166 -9.00 12.95 -12.70
N PHE A 167 -9.90 12.90 -11.72
CA PHE A 167 -11.33 12.77 -11.92
C PHE A 167 -11.94 13.92 -12.74
N ALA A 168 -13.18 13.73 -13.21
CA ALA A 168 -13.90 14.77 -13.97
C ALA A 168 -14.48 15.89 -13.07
N GLY A 169 -14.45 15.72 -11.75
CA GLY A 169 -15.08 16.60 -10.77
C GLY A 169 -16.09 15.86 -9.88
N TYR A 170 -16.68 16.60 -8.94
CA TYR A 170 -17.75 16.10 -8.07
C TYR A 170 -19.12 16.20 -8.79
N LEU A 171 -20.00 15.23 -8.54
CA LEU A 171 -21.38 15.15 -9.10
C LEU A 171 -22.30 16.23 -8.53
#